data_AF-A0A967GSV4-F1
#
_entry.id   AF-A0A967GSV4-F1
#
_cell.length_a   1.000
_cell.length_b   1.000
_cell.length_c   1.000
_cell.angle_alpha   90.00
_cell.angle_beta   90.00
_cell.angle_gamma   90.00
#
_symmetry.space_group_name_H-M   'P 1'
#
loop_
_entity.id
_entity.type
_entity.pdbx_description
1 polymer ?
#
loop_
_entity_poly.entity_id
_entity_poly.type
_entity_poly.pdbx_seq_one_letter_code
_entity_poly.pdbx_strand_id
1 'polypeptide(L)'
;GIELTVTRQVLGWFDPPGDAASLTLGRFPCWFIETEPPYGHYGFPITAHGQRGLKIALHKPGYPIVPDQLGLPGHDVREGEVEALREVLRSCLPGGDGPLLATRICLYTNSADQHFIVGPHPGFERVTLAAGFSGHGFKFASVMGEVLAELALDGATRHPIAFLSPDRFGP
;
A
#
# COMPACT_ATOMS: atom_id res chain seq x y z
N GLY A 1 6.74 22.04 -9.39
CA GLY A 1 6.96 21.25 -8.16
C GLY A 1 6.20 19.95 -8.28
N ILE A 2 6.73 18.83 -7.79
CA ILE A 2 6.12 17.51 -7.99
C ILE A 2 4.86 17.38 -7.13
N GLU A 3 3.74 17.07 -7.77
CA GLU A 3 2.47 16.86 -7.06
C GLU A 3 2.40 15.45 -6.47
N LEU A 4 2.10 15.37 -5.17
CA LEU A 4 1.93 14.14 -4.42
C LEU A 4 0.61 14.18 -3.66
N THR A 5 -0.18 13.12 -3.80
CA THR A 5 -1.46 12.99 -3.11
C THR A 5 -1.40 11.86 -2.09
N VAL A 6 -1.55 12.20 -0.81
CA VAL A 6 -1.66 11.21 0.25
C VAL A 6 -3.10 10.74 0.38
N THR A 7 -3.31 9.43 0.31
CA THR A 7 -4.63 8.81 0.43
C THR A 7 -4.68 7.80 1.57
N ARG A 8 -5.84 7.72 2.23
CA ARG A 8 -6.12 6.69 3.24
C ARG A 8 -6.50 5.36 2.59
N GLN A 9 -6.02 4.28 3.19
CA GLN A 9 -6.22 2.91 2.74
C GLN A 9 -6.74 2.08 3.90
N VAL A 10 -7.99 1.61 3.79
CA VAL A 10 -8.63 0.82 4.84
C VAL A 10 -8.22 -0.64 4.70
N LEU A 11 -7.87 -1.25 5.82
CA LEU A 11 -7.57 -2.67 5.93
C LEU A 11 -8.40 -3.28 7.06
N GLY A 12 -8.85 -4.51 6.86
CA GLY A 12 -9.61 -5.30 7.81
C GLY A 12 -9.00 -6.68 8.03
N TRP A 13 -9.19 -7.20 9.24
CA TRP A 13 -8.87 -8.58 9.60
C TRP A 13 -10.13 -9.27 10.07
N PHE A 14 -10.45 -10.40 9.46
CA PHE A 14 -11.68 -11.15 9.74
C PHE A 14 -11.32 -12.52 10.32
N ASP A 15 -12.13 -12.99 11.26
CA ASP A 15 -12.06 -14.35 11.80
C ASP A 15 -12.85 -15.29 10.89
N PRO A 16 -12.23 -16.22 10.16
CA PRO A 16 -12.97 -17.13 9.28
C PRO A 16 -14.04 -17.94 10.05
N PRO A 17 -15.29 -18.01 9.57
CA PRO A 17 -16.37 -18.71 10.27
C PRO A 17 -16.31 -20.24 10.14
N GLY A 18 -15.39 -20.76 9.32
CA GLY A 18 -15.21 -22.19 9.03
C GLY A 18 -13.80 -22.69 9.31
N ASP A 19 -13.23 -23.44 8.37
CA ASP A 19 -11.87 -23.97 8.51
C ASP A 19 -10.80 -22.86 8.37
N ALA A 20 -10.57 -22.13 9.45
CA ALA A 20 -9.53 -21.11 9.54
C ALA A 20 -8.13 -21.66 9.28
N ALA A 21 -7.89 -22.96 9.55
CA ALA A 21 -6.58 -23.57 9.32
C ALA A 21 -6.24 -23.62 7.82
N SER A 22 -7.24 -23.83 6.96
CA SER A 22 -7.05 -23.76 5.50
C SER A 22 -6.59 -22.39 5.01
N LEU A 23 -6.86 -21.31 5.75
CA LEU A 23 -6.54 -19.92 5.42
C LEU A 23 -5.24 -19.41 6.07
N THR A 24 -4.44 -20.30 6.68
CA THR A 24 -3.17 -19.96 7.33
C THR A 24 -1.99 -19.90 6.36
N LEU A 25 -0.94 -19.19 6.76
CA LEU A 25 0.33 -19.14 6.05
C LEU A 25 0.88 -20.56 5.81
N GLY A 26 1.28 -20.84 4.58
CA GLY A 26 1.73 -22.17 4.14
C GLY A 26 0.62 -23.07 3.61
N ARG A 27 -0.66 -22.69 3.79
CA ARG A 27 -1.83 -23.39 3.21
C ARG A 27 -2.64 -22.50 2.27
N PHE A 28 -2.61 -21.18 2.48
CA PHE A 28 -3.29 -20.20 1.65
C PHE A 28 -2.31 -19.11 1.16
N PRO A 29 -2.43 -18.64 -0.09
CA PRO A 29 -1.50 -17.68 -0.66
C PRO A 29 -1.80 -16.25 -0.19
N CYS A 30 -0.83 -15.35 -0.36
CA CYS A 30 -1.16 -13.93 -0.53
C CYS A 30 -1.96 -13.78 -1.83
N TRP A 31 -2.91 -12.87 -1.86
CA TRP A 31 -3.86 -12.80 -2.97
C TRP A 31 -4.14 -11.37 -3.38
N PHE A 32 -4.57 -11.23 -4.63
CA PHE A 32 -5.09 -10.01 -5.21
C PHE A 32 -6.28 -10.39 -6.08
N ILE A 33 -7.43 -9.73 -5.86
CA ILE A 33 -8.62 -9.86 -6.68
C ILE A 33 -8.84 -8.50 -7.33
N GLU A 34 -8.70 -8.45 -8.65
CA GLU A 34 -9.02 -7.27 -9.44
C GLU A 34 -10.54 -7.13 -9.54
N THR A 35 -11.07 -6.06 -8.94
CA THR A 35 -12.51 -5.75 -8.99
C THR A 35 -12.81 -4.62 -9.97
N GLU A 36 -11.81 -3.78 -10.28
CA GLU A 36 -11.90 -2.67 -11.24
C GLU A 36 -10.49 -2.39 -11.77
N PRO A 37 -10.09 -2.87 -12.96
CA PRO A 37 -8.71 -2.73 -13.43
C PRO A 37 -8.20 -1.27 -13.43
N PRO A 38 -6.98 -0.98 -12.93
CA PRO A 38 -5.97 -1.91 -12.35
C PRO A 38 -6.10 -2.11 -10.83
N TYR A 39 -7.22 -1.70 -10.26
CA TYR A 39 -7.52 -1.67 -8.83
C TYR A 39 -8.26 -2.92 -8.36
N GLY A 40 -8.17 -3.17 -7.06
CA GLY A 40 -8.75 -4.36 -6.48
C GLY A 40 -8.53 -4.45 -5.00
N HIS A 41 -8.62 -5.67 -4.49
CA HIS A 41 -8.38 -5.97 -3.10
C HIS A 41 -7.23 -6.95 -2.98
N TYR A 42 -6.33 -6.69 -2.06
CA TYR A 42 -5.26 -7.60 -1.72
C TYR A 42 -5.40 -8.10 -0.31
N GLY A 43 -4.84 -9.26 -0.05
CA GLY A 43 -4.89 -9.85 1.27
C GLY A 43 -3.76 -10.81 1.56
N PHE A 44 -3.71 -11.20 2.82
CA PHE A 44 -2.69 -12.07 3.36
C PHE A 44 -3.35 -13.19 4.15
N PRO A 45 -2.78 -14.41 4.09
CA PRO A 45 -3.25 -15.51 4.93
C PRO A 45 -3.06 -15.17 6.41
N ILE A 46 -3.76 -15.91 7.28
CA ILE A 46 -3.58 -15.80 8.73
C ILE A 46 -2.14 -16.18 9.07
N THR A 47 -1.44 -15.31 9.80
CA THR A 47 -0.05 -15.56 10.24
C THR A 47 0.03 -15.67 11.76
N ALA A 48 1.09 -16.31 12.25
CA ALA A 48 1.35 -16.45 13.69
C ALA A 48 1.83 -15.14 14.37
N HIS A 49 2.16 -14.12 13.58
CA HIS A 49 2.73 -12.87 14.06
C HIS A 49 1.88 -11.66 13.63
N GLY A 50 1.76 -10.67 14.51
CA GLY A 50 0.97 -9.47 14.22
C GLY A 50 -0.54 -9.66 14.43
N GLN A 51 -1.34 -8.94 13.65
CA GLN A 51 -2.79 -8.92 13.81
C GLN A 51 -3.41 -10.25 13.38
N ARG A 52 -4.21 -10.86 14.28
CA ARG A 52 -4.98 -12.08 14.01
C ARG A 52 -6.04 -11.85 12.94
N GLY A 53 -6.32 -12.90 12.16
CA GLY A 53 -7.38 -12.94 11.15
C GLY A 53 -6.87 -12.91 9.70
N LEU A 54 -7.75 -13.27 8.76
CA LEU A 54 -7.50 -13.13 7.33
C LEU A 54 -7.52 -11.64 6.99
N LYS A 55 -6.43 -11.13 6.42
CA LYS A 55 -6.31 -9.71 6.06
C LYS A 55 -6.89 -9.47 4.67
N ILE A 56 -7.64 -8.39 4.53
CA ILE A 56 -8.05 -7.78 3.25
C ILE A 56 -7.82 -6.27 3.31
N ALA A 57 -7.44 -5.67 2.20
CA ALA A 57 -7.26 -4.24 2.04
C ALA A 57 -7.61 -3.81 0.62
N LEU A 58 -8.14 -2.59 0.48
CA LEU A 58 -8.37 -1.97 -0.82
C LEU A 58 -7.04 -1.48 -1.42
N HIS A 59 -6.81 -1.75 -2.70
CA HIS A 59 -5.75 -1.15 -3.51
C HIS A 59 -6.38 -0.28 -4.59
N LYS A 60 -6.65 0.97 -4.21
CA LYS A 60 -7.11 2.06 -5.06
C LYS A 60 -6.69 3.37 -4.39
N PRO A 61 -6.37 4.46 -5.12
CA PRO A 61 -6.26 5.77 -4.50
C PRO A 61 -7.53 6.05 -3.69
N GLY A 62 -7.41 6.05 -2.36
CA GLY A 62 -8.53 6.25 -1.47
C GLY A 62 -8.82 7.74 -1.31
N TYR A 63 -9.57 8.10 -0.26
CA TYR A 63 -9.82 9.50 0.02
C TYR A 63 -8.52 10.25 0.37
N PRO A 64 -8.32 11.48 -0.15
CA PRO A 64 -7.20 12.31 0.27
C PRO A 64 -7.23 12.59 1.78
N ILE A 65 -6.05 12.68 2.38
CA ILE A 65 -5.88 13.01 3.80
C ILE A 65 -4.56 13.75 4.01
N VAL A 66 -4.53 14.72 4.92
CA VAL A 66 -3.26 15.28 5.42
C VAL A 66 -2.66 14.28 6.41
N PRO A 67 -1.41 13.80 6.26
CA PRO A 67 -0.83 12.76 7.11
C PRO A 67 -1.00 12.98 8.61
N ASP A 68 -0.81 14.22 9.07
CA ASP A 68 -0.88 14.62 10.49
C ASP A 68 -2.31 14.54 11.07
N GLN A 69 -3.32 14.37 10.22
CA GLN A 69 -4.70 14.16 10.65
C GLN A 69 -5.01 12.70 10.98
N LEU A 70 -4.12 11.76 10.63
CA LEU A 70 -4.35 10.34 10.91
C LEU A 70 -4.43 10.11 12.42
N GLY A 71 -5.52 9.50 12.88
CA GLY A 71 -5.80 9.25 14.30
C GLY A 71 -6.47 10.41 15.04
N LEU A 72 -6.72 11.55 14.38
CA LEU A 72 -7.61 12.57 14.91
C LEU A 72 -9.09 12.13 14.77
N PRO A 73 -9.99 12.59 15.65
CA PRO A 73 -11.42 12.32 15.53
C PRO A 73 -11.96 12.66 14.14
N GLY A 74 -12.73 11.74 13.54
CA GLY A 74 -13.30 11.91 12.19
C GLY A 74 -12.42 11.39 11.06
N HIS A 75 -11.21 10.88 11.36
CA HIS A 75 -10.31 10.27 10.38
C HIS A 75 -10.23 8.75 10.49
N ASP A 76 -11.09 8.12 11.30
CA ASP A 76 -11.25 6.67 11.44
C ASP A 76 -11.93 6.02 10.23
N VAL A 77 -12.14 4.70 10.28
CA VAL A 77 -12.88 3.96 9.26
C VAL A 77 -14.28 4.55 9.13
N ARG A 78 -14.66 4.90 7.90
CA ARG A 78 -15.94 5.53 7.57
C ARG A 78 -17.03 4.47 7.45
N GLU A 79 -18.27 4.93 7.57
CA GLU A 79 -19.44 4.11 7.29
C GLU A 79 -19.34 3.49 5.89
N GLY A 80 -19.69 2.20 5.78
CA GLY A 80 -19.66 1.46 4.52
C GLY A 80 -18.28 0.92 4.09
N GLU A 81 -17.15 1.44 4.58
CA GLU A 81 -15.82 0.96 4.14
C GLU A 81 -15.52 -0.48 4.59
N VAL A 82 -15.98 -0.88 5.78
CA VAL A 82 -15.89 -2.29 6.21
C VAL A 82 -16.79 -3.18 5.35
N GLU A 83 -17.99 -2.71 5.01
CA GLU A 83 -18.94 -3.48 4.22
C GLU A 83 -18.43 -3.70 2.79
N ALA A 84 -17.74 -2.71 2.22
CA ALA A 84 -17.07 -2.86 0.93
C ALA A 84 -16.00 -3.99 0.95
N LEU A 85 -15.25 -4.13 2.05
CA LEU A 85 -14.32 -5.26 2.22
C LEU A 85 -15.09 -6.59 2.31
N ARG A 86 -16.21 -6.61 3.05
CA ARG A 86 -17.06 -7.81 3.20
C ARG A 86 -17.68 -8.24 1.88
N GLU A 87 -18.08 -7.30 1.02
CA GLU A 87 -18.65 -7.61 -0.30
C GLU A 87 -17.69 -8.46 -1.16
N VAL A 88 -16.40 -8.12 -1.15
CA VAL A 88 -15.38 -8.90 -1.87
C VAL A 88 -15.13 -10.25 -1.21
N LEU A 89 -15.10 -10.30 0.12
CA LEU A 89 -15.00 -11.60 0.81
C LEU A 89 -16.20 -12.49 0.48
N ARG A 90 -17.44 -12.00 0.59
CA ARG A 90 -18.64 -12.81 0.28
C ARG A 90 -18.67 -13.32 -1.16
N SER A 91 -18.27 -12.49 -2.11
CA SER A 91 -18.35 -12.83 -3.54
C SER A 91 -17.20 -13.73 -4.00
N CYS A 92 -15.98 -13.51 -3.51
CA CYS A 92 -14.79 -14.18 -4.04
C CYS A 92 -14.11 -15.15 -3.07
N LEU A 93 -14.27 -14.94 -1.75
CA LEU A 93 -13.63 -15.75 -0.72
C LEU A 93 -14.55 -15.90 0.51
N PRO A 94 -15.73 -16.55 0.35
CA PRO A 94 -16.79 -16.54 1.37
C PRO A 94 -16.35 -17.17 2.70
N GLY A 95 -15.37 -18.09 2.67
CA GLY A 95 -14.74 -18.63 3.86
C GLY A 95 -13.97 -17.61 4.71
N GLY A 96 -13.75 -16.38 4.21
CA GLY A 96 -13.13 -15.28 4.94
C GLY A 96 -14.10 -14.25 5.54
N ASP A 97 -15.39 -14.27 5.17
CA ASP A 97 -16.37 -13.28 5.65
C ASP A 97 -16.96 -13.65 7.02
N GLY A 98 -16.16 -13.57 8.08
CA GLY A 98 -16.62 -13.81 9.45
C GLY A 98 -16.58 -12.57 10.34
N PRO A 99 -16.51 -12.73 11.67
CA PRO A 99 -16.41 -11.60 12.59
C PRO A 99 -15.22 -10.67 12.25
N LEU A 100 -15.45 -9.36 12.21
CA LEU A 100 -14.37 -8.38 12.07
C LEU A 100 -13.58 -8.33 13.38
N LEU A 101 -12.29 -8.61 13.33
CA LEU A 101 -11.41 -8.60 14.50
C LEU A 101 -10.73 -7.25 14.69
N ALA A 102 -10.33 -6.60 13.59
CA ALA A 102 -9.65 -5.32 13.63
C ALA A 102 -9.74 -4.60 12.30
N THR A 103 -9.62 -3.28 12.37
CA THR A 103 -9.40 -2.41 11.22
C THR A 103 -8.18 -1.54 11.45
N ARG A 104 -7.54 -1.10 10.37
CA ARG A 104 -6.58 0.00 10.41
C ARG A 104 -6.74 0.89 9.18
N ILE A 105 -6.12 2.06 9.27
CA ILE A 105 -5.91 2.94 8.13
C ILE A 105 -4.40 3.04 7.89
N CYS A 106 -4.00 2.74 6.66
CA CYS A 106 -2.66 2.98 6.15
C CYS A 106 -2.68 4.19 5.20
N LEU A 107 -1.51 4.73 4.88
CA LEU A 107 -1.37 5.85 3.96
C LEU A 107 -0.59 5.43 2.71
N TYR A 108 -1.09 5.80 1.54
CA TYR A 108 -0.30 5.80 0.31
C TYR A 108 0.02 7.23 -0.09
N THR A 109 1.27 7.47 -0.50
CA THR A 109 1.67 8.72 -1.16
C THR A 109 1.78 8.45 -2.64
N ASN A 110 0.89 9.05 -3.44
CA ASN A 110 0.72 8.73 -4.85
C ASN A 110 1.29 9.85 -5.73
N SER A 111 2.05 9.47 -6.73
CA SER A 111 2.45 10.35 -7.85
C SER A 111 1.36 10.35 -8.93
N ALA A 112 1.41 11.33 -9.84
CA ALA A 112 0.42 11.46 -10.91
C ALA A 112 0.35 10.21 -11.83
N ASP A 113 1.49 9.58 -12.11
CA ASP A 113 1.61 8.40 -12.97
C ASP A 113 1.73 7.07 -12.21
N GLN A 114 1.61 7.10 -10.88
CA GLN A 114 1.77 5.95 -9.97
C GLN A 114 3.17 5.30 -9.99
N HIS A 115 4.16 5.89 -10.66
CA HIS A 115 5.56 5.49 -10.56
C HIS A 115 6.25 6.19 -9.39
N PHE A 116 7.28 5.58 -8.82
CA PHE A 116 8.05 6.19 -7.75
C PHE A 116 8.72 7.48 -8.22
N ILE A 117 9.10 8.34 -7.28
CA ILE A 117 9.96 9.50 -7.54
C ILE A 117 11.27 9.23 -6.85
N VAL A 118 12.30 8.90 -7.64
CA VAL A 118 13.63 8.54 -7.15
C VAL A 118 14.67 9.25 -8.01
N GLY A 119 15.53 10.05 -7.38
CA GLY A 119 16.59 10.78 -8.08
C GLY A 119 17.04 12.05 -7.33
N PRO A 120 18.00 12.80 -7.87
CA PRO A 120 18.48 14.03 -7.25
C PRO A 120 17.37 15.08 -7.15
N HIS A 121 17.42 15.90 -6.10
CA HIS A 121 16.50 17.02 -5.94
C HIS A 121 16.88 18.16 -6.91
N PRO A 122 15.92 18.73 -7.68
CA PRO A 122 16.23 19.69 -8.75
C PRO A 122 16.87 21.00 -8.25
N GLY A 123 16.59 21.40 -7.01
CA GLY A 123 17.17 22.59 -6.37
C GLY A 123 18.28 22.33 -5.35
N PHE A 124 18.66 21.08 -5.06
CA PHE A 124 19.63 20.77 -3.99
C PHE A 124 20.53 19.60 -4.40
N GLU A 125 21.76 19.91 -4.84
CA GLU A 125 22.71 18.93 -5.40
C GLU A 125 23.06 17.76 -4.45
N ARG A 126 22.92 17.96 -3.14
CA ARG A 126 23.26 16.95 -2.10
C ARG A 126 22.05 16.24 -1.51
N VAL A 127 20.90 16.34 -2.15
CA VAL A 127 19.65 15.73 -1.68
C VAL A 127 19.13 14.78 -2.75
N THR A 128 18.83 13.56 -2.34
CA THR A 128 18.13 12.56 -3.16
C THR A 128 16.70 12.42 -2.66
N LEU A 129 15.74 12.44 -3.59
CA LEU A 129 14.34 12.17 -3.34
C LEU A 129 14.07 10.67 -3.47
N ALA A 130 13.25 10.14 -2.55
CA ALA A 130 12.60 8.83 -2.65
C ALA A 130 11.18 8.96 -2.08
N ALA A 131 10.20 9.10 -2.95
CA ALA A 131 8.81 9.39 -2.58
C ALA A 131 7.83 8.81 -3.60
N GLY A 132 6.52 9.04 -3.39
CA GLY A 132 5.50 8.70 -4.38
C GLY A 132 5.39 7.19 -4.66
N PHE A 133 5.62 6.36 -3.65
CA PHE A 133 5.64 4.90 -3.80
C PHE A 133 4.28 4.27 -4.17
N SER A 134 3.23 5.09 -4.25
CA SER A 134 1.94 4.80 -4.91
C SER A 134 1.31 3.47 -4.51
N GLY A 135 1.45 3.12 -3.23
CA GLY A 135 0.84 1.92 -2.65
C GLY A 135 1.49 0.59 -3.01
N HIS A 136 2.64 0.59 -3.70
CA HIS A 136 3.26 -0.65 -4.18
C HIS A 136 4.78 -0.73 -3.97
N GLY A 137 5.37 0.24 -3.25
CA GLY A 137 6.80 0.34 -2.98
C GLY A 137 7.39 -0.66 -1.97
N PHE A 138 6.60 -1.23 -1.05
CA PHE A 138 7.14 -2.08 0.01
C PHE A 138 7.95 -3.28 -0.53
N LYS A 139 7.50 -3.89 -1.63
CA LYS A 139 8.20 -5.02 -2.26
C LYS A 139 9.58 -4.66 -2.84
N PHE A 140 9.86 -3.37 -3.00
CA PHE A 140 11.12 -2.83 -3.52
C PHE A 140 11.98 -2.19 -2.43
N ALA A 141 11.55 -2.21 -1.15
CA ALA A 141 12.22 -1.46 -0.09
C ALA A 141 13.71 -1.84 0.06
N SER A 142 14.06 -3.12 -0.11
CA SER A 142 15.44 -3.59 -0.07
C SER A 142 16.29 -2.98 -1.18
N VAL A 143 15.88 -3.13 -2.45
CA VAL A 143 16.61 -2.57 -3.60
C VAL A 143 16.61 -1.05 -3.61
N MET A 144 15.54 -0.41 -3.11
CA MET A 144 15.52 1.05 -2.94
C MET A 144 16.51 1.53 -1.88
N GLY A 145 16.72 0.76 -0.81
CA GLY A 145 17.79 1.05 0.15
C GLY A 145 19.17 1.04 -0.51
N GLU A 146 19.44 0.05 -1.36
CA GLU A 146 20.69 -0.02 -2.14
C GLU A 146 20.83 1.17 -3.11
N VAL A 147 19.78 1.45 -3.91
CA VAL A 147 19.75 2.58 -4.84
C VAL A 147 20.05 3.90 -4.13
N LEU A 148 19.40 4.16 -2.99
CA LEU A 148 19.56 5.41 -2.25
C LEU A 148 20.94 5.51 -1.61
N ALA A 149 21.53 4.39 -1.16
CA ALA A 149 22.89 4.37 -0.66
C ALA A 149 23.91 4.69 -1.77
N GLU A 150 23.80 4.07 -2.94
CA GLU A 150 24.68 4.35 -4.10
C GLU A 150 24.55 5.81 -4.56
N LEU A 151 23.32 6.34 -4.67
CA LEU A 151 23.11 7.75 -5.02
C LEU A 151 23.72 8.72 -4.01
N ALA A 152 23.65 8.41 -2.71
CA ALA A 152 24.18 9.27 -1.65
C ALA A 152 25.72 9.22 -1.55
N LEU A 153 26.33 8.07 -1.81
CA LEU A 153 27.78 7.86 -1.68
C LEU A 153 28.53 8.19 -2.97
N ASP A 154 27.99 7.75 -4.11
CA ASP A 154 28.68 7.74 -5.39
C ASP A 154 28.05 8.71 -6.42
N GLY A 155 26.87 9.26 -6.12
CA GLY A 155 26.14 10.15 -7.03
C GLY A 155 25.48 9.46 -8.22
N ALA A 156 25.56 8.13 -8.29
CA ALA A 156 24.98 7.32 -9.36
C ALA A 156 24.61 5.93 -8.82
N THR A 157 23.75 5.20 -9.54
CA THR A 157 23.39 3.81 -9.23
C THR A 157 23.46 2.96 -10.50
N ARG A 158 23.76 1.67 -10.34
CA ARG A 158 23.72 0.71 -11.46
C ARG A 158 22.30 0.32 -11.88
N HIS A 159 21.31 0.57 -11.02
CA HIS A 159 19.92 0.22 -11.28
C HIS A 159 19.29 1.19 -12.28
N PRO A 160 18.44 0.72 -13.22
CA PRO A 160 17.90 1.55 -14.29
C PRO A 160 16.73 2.44 -13.82
N ILE A 161 17.00 3.38 -12.91
CA ILE A 161 15.97 4.21 -12.26
C ILE A 161 15.62 5.48 -13.03
N ALA A 162 16.15 5.70 -14.24
CA ALA A 162 15.98 6.96 -14.98
C ALA A 162 14.48 7.32 -15.20
N PHE A 163 13.63 6.31 -15.41
CA PHE A 163 12.18 6.51 -15.57
C PHE A 163 11.47 6.95 -14.26
N LEU A 164 12.13 6.85 -13.11
CA LEU A 164 11.64 7.32 -11.81
C LEU A 164 12.10 8.74 -11.49
N SER A 165 12.86 9.39 -12.39
CA SER A 165 13.42 10.71 -12.16
C SER A 165 12.36 11.72 -11.72
N PRO A 166 12.67 12.60 -10.74
CA PRO A 166 11.87 13.76 -10.38
C PRO A 166 11.52 14.65 -11.58
N ASP A 167 12.41 14.75 -12.56
CA ASP A 167 12.29 15.65 -13.73
C ASP A 167 11.35 15.12 -14.82
N ARG A 168 10.84 13.89 -14.69
CA ARG A 168 10.03 13.24 -15.75
C ARG A 168 8.68 13.93 -16.00
N PHE A 169 8.22 14.77 -15.07
CA PHE A 169 6.99 15.54 -15.18
C PHE A 169 7.19 16.93 -15.83
N GLY A 170 8.40 17.21 -16.32
CA GLY A 170 8.79 18.49 -16.91
C GLY A 170 9.56 19.39 -15.92
N PRO A 171 10.10 20.53 -16.41
CA PRO A 171 10.61 21.60 -15.54
C PRO A 171 9.50 22.25 -14.70
#